data_AF-A0A0U3AEZ9-F1
#
_entry.id   AF-A0A0U3AEZ9-F1
#
_cell.length_a   1.000
_cell.length_b   1.000
_cell.length_c   1.000
_cell.angle_alpha   90.00
_cell.angle_beta   90.00
_cell.angle_gamma   90.00
#
_symmetry.space_group_name_H-M   'P 1'
#
loop_
_entity.id
_entity.type
_entity.pdbx_description
1 polymer ?
#
loop_
_entity_poly.entity_id
_entity_poly.type
_entity_poly.pdbx_seq_one_letter_code
_entity_poly.pdbx_strand_id
1 'polypeptide(L)'
;ENTKGVIPNNTFNKFSGSLAGNFNVSSRISTSATVQYINNKAHNRPGVGYNSGIMEGLEVWFGRQVDMNALKDYEPHPDQTFACNAQYNWNCNFHNNPWWIQYQNPEADDRDHVIASGAATWKIADWLNAKVSSGTDYYRSDIAQNYGEGNIGYSDLAYDGAFYHFNNTGNENNTSLLFTADKRAKSWLQLSGTLGANRRYATYGSSSAQTDAISAPGIYNLANSAKSPTVNEYSERRQT
;
A
#
# COMPACT_ATOMS: atom_id res chain seq x y z
N GLU A 1 -9.28 -9.05 10.27
CA GLU A 1 -8.20 -10.04 10.27
C GLU A 1 -6.97 -9.39 10.88
N ASN A 2 -6.39 -9.99 11.92
CA ASN A 2 -5.21 -9.45 12.60
C ASN A 2 -4.14 -10.54 12.61
N THR A 3 -3.01 -10.28 11.97
CA THR A 3 -1.95 -11.26 11.74
C THR A 3 -0.65 -10.72 12.30
N LYS A 4 0.05 -11.56 13.05
CA LYS A 4 1.44 -11.30 13.46
C LYS A 4 2.37 -12.01 12.48
N GLY A 5 3.38 -11.31 12.00
CA GLY A 5 4.38 -11.87 11.10
C GLY A 5 5.28 -12.88 11.79
N VAL A 6 6.04 -13.62 10.98
CA VAL A 6 7.13 -14.48 11.47
C VAL A 6 8.33 -13.65 11.94
N ILE A 7 8.49 -12.44 11.39
CA ILE A 7 9.52 -11.49 11.78
C ILE A 7 9.06 -10.76 13.05
N PRO A 8 9.96 -10.58 14.04
CA PRO A 8 9.66 -9.80 15.24
C PRO A 8 9.14 -8.40 14.91
N ASN A 9 8.24 -7.89 15.76
CA ASN A 9 7.60 -6.58 15.59
C ASN A 9 6.90 -6.36 14.24
N ASN A 10 6.51 -7.41 13.51
CA ASN A 10 5.72 -7.27 12.28
C ASN A 10 4.23 -7.58 12.53
N THR A 11 3.35 -6.67 12.14
CA THR A 11 1.89 -6.89 12.23
C THR A 11 1.16 -6.43 10.98
N PHE A 12 0.03 -7.07 10.70
CA PHE A 12 -0.89 -6.68 9.64
C PHE A 12 -2.33 -6.79 10.16
N ASN A 13 -3.06 -5.68 10.10
CA ASN A 13 -4.47 -5.60 10.49
C ASN A 13 -5.28 -5.19 9.27
N LYS A 14 -6.32 -5.96 8.98
CA LYS A 14 -7.26 -5.70 7.88
C LYS A 14 -8.67 -5.64 8.42
N PHE A 15 -9.32 -4.51 8.21
CA PHE A 15 -10.75 -4.36 8.36
C PHE A 15 -11.38 -4.30 6.97
N SER A 16 -12.44 -5.05 6.74
CA SER A 16 -13.18 -4.97 5.49
C SER A 16 -14.67 -5.15 5.74
N GLY A 17 -15.48 -4.29 5.14
CA GLY A 17 -16.92 -4.39 5.13
C GLY A 17 -17.44 -4.27 3.71
N SER A 18 -18.45 -5.05 3.37
CA SER A 18 -19.14 -4.93 2.08
C SER A 18 -20.64 -4.93 2.27
N LEU A 19 -21.32 -4.16 1.42
CA LEU A 19 -22.75 -4.11 1.29
C LEU A 19 -23.10 -4.30 -0.17
N ALA A 20 -23.98 -5.26 -0.46
CA ALA A 20 -24.49 -5.49 -1.79
C ALA A 20 -26.02 -5.56 -1.76
N GLY A 21 -26.67 -4.99 -2.76
CA GLY A 21 -28.12 -4.95 -2.88
C GLY A 21 -28.56 -5.03 -4.32
N ASN A 22 -29.69 -5.70 -4.54
CA ASN A 22 -30.38 -5.74 -5.81
C ASN A 22 -31.83 -5.32 -5.58
N PHE A 23 -32.38 -4.53 -6.48
CA PHE A 23 -33.75 -4.04 -6.38
C PHE A 23 -34.45 -4.08 -7.73
N ASN A 24 -35.59 -4.76 -7.78
CA ASN A 24 -36.47 -4.71 -8.94
C ASN A 24 -37.41 -3.52 -8.78
N VAL A 25 -37.03 -2.37 -9.33
CA VAL A 25 -37.82 -1.13 -9.28
C VAL A 25 -39.19 -1.33 -9.94
N SER A 26 -39.25 -2.12 -11.01
CA SER A 26 -40.49 -2.52 -11.68
C SER A 26 -40.29 -3.84 -12.46
N SER A 27 -41.32 -4.31 -13.15
CA SER A 27 -41.22 -5.46 -14.07
C SER A 27 -40.27 -5.22 -15.26
N ARG A 28 -39.84 -3.97 -15.51
CA ARG A 28 -38.94 -3.61 -16.60
C ARG A 28 -37.62 -2.98 -16.16
N ILE A 29 -37.46 -2.65 -14.88
CA ILE A 29 -36.26 -1.96 -14.40
C ILE A 29 -35.73 -2.71 -13.17
N SER A 30 -34.48 -3.13 -13.26
CA SER A 30 -33.72 -3.70 -12.14
C SER A 30 -32.45 -2.88 -11.91
N THR A 31 -32.08 -2.74 -10.65
CA THR A 31 -30.85 -2.08 -10.23
C THR A 31 -30.05 -2.98 -9.30
N SER A 32 -28.74 -2.81 -9.32
CA SER A 32 -27.82 -3.45 -8.39
C SER A 32 -26.77 -2.45 -7.94
N ALA A 33 -26.31 -2.59 -6.70
CA ALA A 33 -25.22 -1.80 -6.16
C ALA A 33 -24.40 -2.64 -5.19
N THR A 34 -23.08 -2.42 -5.20
CA THR A 34 -22.13 -2.99 -4.26
C THR A 34 -21.17 -1.91 -3.81
N VAL A 35 -20.91 -1.85 -2.52
CA VAL A 35 -19.88 -0.99 -1.92
C VAL A 35 -19.03 -1.85 -1.00
N GLN A 36 -17.72 -1.73 -1.11
CA GLN A 36 -16.74 -2.38 -0.27
C GLN A 36 -15.77 -1.33 0.26
N TYR A 37 -15.51 -1.37 1.56
CA TYR A 37 -14.46 -0.60 2.20
C TYR A 37 -13.45 -1.57 2.80
N ILE A 38 -12.17 -1.29 2.60
CA ILE A 38 -11.04 -2.05 3.13
C ILE A 38 -10.08 -1.04 3.76
N ASN A 39 -9.75 -1.23 5.03
CA ASN A 39 -8.64 -0.56 5.70
C ASN A 39 -7.57 -1.60 6.01
N ASN A 40 -6.35 -1.35 5.52
CA ASN A 40 -5.18 -2.17 5.81
C ASN A 40 -4.19 -1.32 6.60
N LYS A 41 -3.79 -1.80 7.77
CA LYS A 41 -2.70 -1.22 8.56
C LYS A 41 -1.59 -2.24 8.71
N ALA A 42 -0.36 -1.88 8.38
CA ALA A 42 0.78 -2.73 8.62
C ALA A 42 1.84 -2.01 9.42
N HIS A 43 2.60 -2.79 10.17
CA HIS A 43 3.75 -2.34 10.94
C HIS A 43 4.92 -3.24 10.61
N ASN A 44 6.05 -2.64 10.23
CA ASN A 44 7.31 -3.28 9.84
C ASN A 44 7.16 -4.40 8.82
N ARG A 45 6.53 -4.14 7.68
CA ARG A 45 6.54 -5.11 6.58
C ARG A 45 7.98 -5.40 6.18
N PRO A 46 8.35 -6.68 6.00
CA PRO A 46 9.66 -6.98 5.46
C PRO A 46 9.81 -6.37 4.07
N GLY A 47 10.83 -5.54 3.91
CA GLY A 47 11.30 -5.15 2.60
C GLY A 47 11.70 -6.37 1.78
N VAL A 48 11.59 -6.25 0.46
CA VAL A 48 11.99 -7.27 -0.51
C VAL A 48 13.11 -6.73 -1.40
N GLY A 49 14.01 -7.62 -1.84
CA GLY A 49 15.15 -7.26 -2.68
C GLY A 49 16.35 -6.72 -1.90
N TYR A 50 17.21 -5.96 -2.60
CA TYR A 50 18.43 -5.39 -2.05
C TYR A 50 18.17 -3.93 -1.61
N ASN A 51 17.89 -3.74 -0.33
CA ASN A 51 17.40 -2.49 0.25
C ASN A 51 17.86 -2.25 1.70
N SER A 52 18.98 -2.83 2.13
CA SER A 52 19.48 -2.78 3.52
C SER A 52 18.46 -3.22 4.59
N GLY A 53 17.39 -3.90 4.18
CA GLY A 53 16.34 -4.41 5.04
C GLY A 53 16.73 -5.75 5.66
N ILE A 54 15.87 -6.21 6.59
CA ILE A 54 16.13 -7.43 7.37
C ILE A 54 16.35 -8.67 6.49
N MET A 55 15.59 -8.80 5.39
CA MET A 55 15.66 -9.98 4.52
C MET A 55 16.98 -10.05 3.76
N GLU A 56 17.47 -8.92 3.24
CA GLU A 56 18.78 -8.86 2.59
C GLU A 56 19.90 -9.25 3.57
N GLY A 57 19.89 -8.64 4.76
CA GLY A 57 20.89 -8.91 5.79
C GLY A 57 20.90 -10.38 6.24
N LEU A 58 19.72 -10.98 6.42
CA LEU A 58 19.58 -12.36 6.89
C LEU A 58 19.83 -13.43 5.82
N GLU A 59 19.38 -13.21 4.58
CA GLU A 59 19.44 -14.26 3.54
C GLU A 59 20.72 -14.20 2.70
N VAL A 60 21.29 -13.02 2.48
CA VAL A 60 22.43 -12.84 1.57
C VAL A 60 23.75 -12.74 2.33
N TRP A 61 23.78 -11.99 3.43
CA TRP A 61 25.03 -11.57 4.08
C TRP A 61 25.23 -12.13 5.49
N PHE A 62 24.26 -12.89 6.02
CA PHE A 62 24.33 -13.41 7.37
C PHE A 62 25.34 -14.56 7.48
N GLY A 63 26.36 -14.35 8.31
CA GLY A 63 27.37 -15.38 8.57
C GLY A 63 26.79 -16.52 9.39
N ARG A 64 27.04 -17.78 8.99
CA ARG A 64 26.58 -18.96 9.74
C ARG A 64 27.13 -19.04 11.17
N GLN A 65 28.23 -18.31 11.44
CA GLN A 65 28.87 -18.23 12.75
C GLN A 65 28.22 -17.19 13.68
N VAL A 66 27.31 -16.37 13.18
CA VAL A 66 26.72 -15.26 13.96
C VAL A 66 25.57 -15.80 14.81
N ASP A 67 25.63 -15.55 16.12
CA ASP A 67 24.57 -15.93 17.05
C ASP A 67 23.44 -14.89 17.08
N MET A 68 22.29 -15.25 16.50
CA MET A 68 21.09 -14.41 16.48
C MET A 68 20.53 -14.08 17.87
N ASN A 69 20.81 -14.89 18.89
CA ASN A 69 20.36 -14.61 20.25
C ASN A 69 21.22 -13.54 20.91
N ALA A 70 22.53 -13.52 20.67
CA ALA A 70 23.41 -12.47 21.15
C ALA A 70 23.01 -11.09 20.58
N LEU A 71 22.54 -11.07 19.33
CA LEU A 71 22.08 -9.84 18.67
C LEU A 71 20.76 -9.26 19.21
N LYS A 72 20.01 -9.98 20.05
CA LYS A 72 18.74 -9.46 20.61
C LYS A 72 18.96 -8.26 21.51
N ASP A 73 20.05 -8.28 22.27
CA ASP A 73 20.48 -7.16 23.08
C ASP A 73 21.34 -6.24 22.23
N TYR A 74 20.66 -5.48 21.37
CA TYR A 74 21.29 -4.68 20.33
C TYR A 74 21.86 -3.34 20.83
N GLU A 75 21.77 -3.04 22.12
CA GLU A 75 22.38 -1.84 22.70
C GLU A 75 23.91 -1.98 22.69
N PRO A 76 24.68 -0.90 22.51
CA PRO A 76 26.14 -0.97 22.55
C PRO A 76 26.64 -1.58 23.86
N HIS A 77 27.47 -2.63 23.77
CA HIS A 77 28.01 -3.31 24.95
C HIS A 77 29.45 -2.88 25.25
N PRO A 78 29.87 -2.86 26.54
CA PRO A 78 31.24 -2.52 26.91
C PRO A 78 32.30 -3.50 26.37
N ASP A 79 31.90 -4.74 26.08
CA ASP A 79 32.75 -5.80 25.53
C ASP A 79 32.81 -5.77 23.99
N GLN A 80 32.09 -4.83 23.37
CA GLN A 80 32.10 -4.66 21.93
C GLN A 80 33.46 -4.13 21.48
N THR A 81 34.15 -4.91 20.66
CA THR A 81 35.51 -4.60 20.19
C THR A 81 35.56 -3.42 19.22
N PHE A 82 34.42 -3.04 18.64
CA PHE A 82 34.30 -1.93 17.70
C PHE A 82 33.00 -1.16 17.94
N ALA A 83 33.05 0.16 17.86
CA ALA A 83 31.85 1.00 17.90
C ALA A 83 31.06 0.82 16.58
N CYS A 84 29.92 0.13 16.62
CA CYS A 84 29.04 0.00 15.46
C CYS A 84 27.87 0.98 15.58
N ASN A 85 28.09 2.29 15.38
CA ASN A 85 27.03 3.29 15.14
C ASN A 85 25.76 3.11 16.01
N ALA A 86 25.92 3.20 17.34
CA ALA A 86 24.84 3.06 18.32
C ALA A 86 24.13 1.68 18.42
N GLN A 87 24.75 0.60 17.95
CA GLN A 87 24.18 -0.76 18.06
C GLN A 87 25.24 -1.85 18.29
N TYR A 88 24.89 -2.90 19.02
CA TYR A 88 25.65 -4.15 19.04
C TYR A 88 25.45 -4.93 17.75
N ASN A 89 26.53 -5.30 17.06
CA ASN A 89 26.43 -5.93 15.75
C ASN A 89 27.70 -6.72 15.36
N TRP A 90 27.56 -7.71 14.47
CA TRP A 90 28.68 -8.46 13.87
C TRP A 90 29.32 -7.74 12.68
N ASN A 91 28.63 -6.75 12.12
CA ASN A 91 29.08 -5.95 10.97
C ASN A 91 28.74 -4.48 11.21
N CYS A 92 29.75 -3.60 11.29
CA CYS A 92 29.52 -2.16 11.51
C CYS A 92 29.41 -1.33 10.23
N ASN A 93 29.77 -1.90 9.06
CA ASN A 93 30.03 -1.11 7.84
C ASN A 93 28.89 -1.17 6.83
N PHE A 94 28.12 -2.25 6.80
CA PHE A 94 27.19 -2.52 5.68
C PHE A 94 25.78 -2.94 6.11
N HIS A 95 25.61 -3.55 7.28
CA HIS A 95 24.33 -4.07 7.71
C HIS A 95 24.04 -3.70 9.15
N ASN A 96 22.84 -3.22 9.41
CA ASN A 96 22.36 -3.01 10.78
C ASN A 96 22.00 -4.36 11.42
N ASN A 97 21.96 -4.39 12.75
CA ASN A 97 21.51 -5.54 13.51
C ASN A 97 20.01 -5.81 13.19
N PRO A 98 19.63 -7.05 12.82
CA PRO A 98 18.26 -7.41 12.46
C PRO A 98 17.22 -7.05 13.53
N TRP A 99 17.56 -7.21 14.82
CA TRP A 99 16.68 -6.84 15.91
C TRP A 99 16.58 -5.32 16.04
N TRP A 100 17.71 -4.62 15.93
CA TRP A 100 17.74 -3.16 15.94
C TRP A 100 16.89 -2.55 14.82
N ILE A 101 16.99 -3.05 13.59
CA ILE A 101 16.14 -2.63 12.46
C ILE A 101 14.67 -2.73 12.85
N GLN A 102 14.26 -3.84 13.46
CA GLN A 102 12.85 -4.07 13.78
C GLN A 102 12.29 -3.18 14.88
N TYR A 103 13.12 -2.61 15.76
CA TYR A 103 12.62 -1.77 16.85
C TYR A 103 12.96 -0.29 16.69
N GLN A 104 14.05 0.04 15.99
CA GLN A 104 14.54 1.40 15.82
C GLN A 104 14.27 1.98 14.43
N ASN A 105 13.89 1.15 13.45
CA ASN A 105 13.43 1.60 12.14
C ASN A 105 11.95 1.25 11.90
N PRO A 106 11.00 1.80 12.67
CA PRO A 106 9.61 1.46 12.48
C PRO A 106 9.11 1.93 11.11
N GLU A 107 8.42 1.04 10.42
CA GLU A 107 7.67 1.32 9.19
C GLU A 107 6.18 1.12 9.46
N ALA A 108 5.37 2.09 9.06
CA ALA A 108 3.93 2.06 9.23
C ALA A 108 3.25 2.36 7.89
N ASP A 109 2.36 1.45 7.49
CA ASP A 109 1.49 1.61 6.32
C ASP A 109 0.04 1.73 6.78
N ASP A 110 -0.69 2.74 6.31
CA ASP A 110 -2.16 2.81 6.42
C ASP A 110 -2.77 3.04 5.04
N ARG A 111 -3.68 2.16 4.64
CA ARG A 111 -4.36 2.25 3.35
C ARG A 111 -5.87 2.09 3.50
N ASP A 112 -6.59 3.13 3.10
CA ASP A 112 -8.03 3.11 2.91
C ASP A 112 -8.36 2.87 1.44
N HIS A 113 -9.27 1.94 1.18
CA HIS A 113 -9.69 1.56 -0.16
C HIS A 113 -11.21 1.39 -0.20
N VAL A 114 -11.86 2.13 -1.11
CA VAL A 114 -13.29 2.04 -1.39
C VAL A 114 -13.46 1.54 -2.82
N ILE A 115 -14.21 0.45 -2.98
CA ILE A 115 -14.62 -0.08 -4.28
C ILE A 115 -16.13 -0.05 -4.31
N ALA A 116 -16.70 0.74 -5.21
CA ALA A 116 -18.15 0.85 -5.36
C ALA A 116 -18.56 0.64 -6.81
N SER A 117 -19.68 -0.05 -7.03
CA SER A 117 -20.25 -0.22 -8.36
C SER A 117 -21.76 -0.26 -8.29
N GLY A 118 -22.40 0.19 -9.37
CA GLY A 118 -23.83 0.12 -9.54
C GLY A 118 -24.18 -0.13 -11.00
N ALA A 119 -25.32 -0.78 -11.21
CA ALA A 119 -25.88 -0.97 -12.54
C ALA A 119 -27.39 -0.78 -12.52
N ALA A 120 -27.93 -0.26 -13.62
CA ALA A 120 -29.36 -0.23 -13.89
C ALA A 120 -29.60 -0.89 -15.24
N THR A 121 -30.53 -1.84 -15.27
CA THR A 121 -30.95 -2.53 -16.49
C THR A 121 -32.41 -2.18 -16.77
N TRP A 122 -32.67 -1.70 -17.97
CA TRP A 122 -33.98 -1.38 -18.48
C TRP A 122 -34.35 -2.33 -19.62
N LYS A 123 -35.43 -3.08 -19.43
CA LYS A 123 -36.06 -3.92 -20.43
C LYS A 123 -36.95 -3.06 -21.34
N ILE A 124 -36.37 -2.58 -22.44
CA ILE A 124 -37.04 -1.74 -23.44
C ILE A 124 -38.14 -2.55 -24.13
N ALA A 125 -37.84 -3.79 -24.51
CA ALA A 125 -38.77 -4.77 -25.06
C ALA A 125 -38.40 -6.18 -24.58
N ASP A 126 -39.25 -7.19 -24.84
CA ASP A 126 -38.95 -8.58 -24.45
C ASP A 126 -37.65 -9.13 -25.02
N TRP A 127 -37.20 -8.57 -26.13
CA TRP A 127 -35.99 -8.95 -26.84
C TRP A 127 -34.86 -7.91 -26.72
N LEU A 128 -35.05 -6.79 -26.02
CA LEU A 128 -34.08 -5.67 -25.99
C LEU A 128 -33.90 -5.08 -24.60
N ASN A 129 -32.66 -5.09 -24.13
CA ASN A 129 -32.26 -4.49 -22.86
C ASN A 129 -31.23 -3.37 -23.08
N ALA A 130 -31.30 -2.34 -22.26
CA ALA A 130 -30.24 -1.36 -22.08
C ALA A 130 -29.72 -1.44 -20.64
N LYS A 131 -28.42 -1.58 -20.46
CA LYS A 131 -27.75 -1.62 -19.17
C LYS A 131 -26.74 -0.49 -19.09
N VAL A 132 -26.87 0.37 -18.07
CA VAL A 132 -25.82 1.30 -17.67
C VAL A 132 -25.15 0.74 -16.42
N SER A 133 -23.81 0.73 -16.41
CA SER A 133 -23.03 0.34 -15.22
C SER A 133 -21.99 1.42 -14.96
N SER A 134 -21.76 1.75 -13.70
CA SER A 134 -20.71 2.66 -13.29
C SER A 134 -20.06 2.13 -12.03
N GLY A 135 -18.74 2.30 -11.91
CA GLY A 135 -18.00 1.93 -10.73
C GLY A 135 -16.85 2.89 -10.48
N THR A 136 -16.44 2.96 -9.22
CA THR A 136 -15.29 3.71 -8.73
C THR A 136 -14.42 2.79 -7.88
N ASP A 137 -13.12 2.87 -8.09
CA ASP A 137 -12.09 2.31 -7.23
C ASP A 137 -11.24 3.48 -6.75
N TYR A 138 -11.33 3.77 -5.46
CA TYR A 138 -10.62 4.87 -4.82
C TYR A 138 -9.78 4.36 -3.67
N TYR A 139 -8.51 4.76 -3.60
CA TYR A 139 -7.69 4.50 -2.42
C TYR A 139 -6.83 5.71 -2.05
N ARG A 140 -6.45 5.75 -0.78
CA ARG A 140 -5.35 6.55 -0.27
C ARG A 140 -4.41 5.65 0.54
N SER A 141 -3.11 5.87 0.43
CA SER A 141 -2.10 5.20 1.23
C SER A 141 -1.19 6.25 1.87
N ASP A 142 -0.83 6.01 3.11
CA ASP A 142 0.23 6.69 3.84
C ASP A 142 1.26 5.63 4.25
N ILE A 143 2.53 5.93 4.02
CA ILE A 143 3.67 5.11 4.36
C ILE A 143 4.66 6.00 5.09
N ALA A 144 4.96 5.65 6.34
CA ALA A 144 5.97 6.34 7.15
C ALA A 144 7.07 5.35 7.51
N GLN A 145 8.30 5.69 7.11
CA GLN A 145 9.50 4.94 7.47
C GLN A 145 10.39 5.85 8.30
N ASN A 146 10.70 5.41 9.51
CA ASN A 146 11.60 6.11 10.40
C ASN A 146 12.89 5.30 10.51
N TYR A 147 14.00 6.00 10.70
CA TYR A 147 15.30 5.39 10.83
C TYR A 147 16.00 5.98 12.05
N GLY A 148 16.33 5.13 13.03
CA GLY A 148 16.99 5.56 14.25
C GLY A 148 18.41 6.09 14.03
N GLU A 149 18.94 6.76 15.04
CA GLU A 149 20.34 7.16 15.12
C GLU A 149 21.27 5.98 14.82
N GLY A 150 22.29 6.20 13.99
CA GLY A 150 23.26 5.15 13.66
C GLY A 150 22.80 4.16 12.57
N ASN A 151 21.65 4.41 11.94
CA ASN A 151 21.24 3.66 10.75
C ASN A 151 22.24 3.85 9.60
N ILE A 152 22.90 2.76 9.20
CA ILE A 152 24.01 2.79 8.25
C ILE A 152 23.57 2.94 6.78
N GLY A 153 22.28 2.69 6.47
CA GLY A 153 21.77 2.67 5.09
C GLY A 153 21.00 3.91 4.67
N TYR A 154 20.37 4.60 5.63
CA TYR A 154 19.38 5.64 5.36
C TYR A 154 19.57 6.93 6.16
N SER A 155 20.45 6.93 7.17
CA SER A 155 20.78 8.11 7.97
C SER A 155 22.20 8.56 7.72
N ASP A 156 22.42 9.87 7.76
CA ASP A 156 23.75 10.42 7.98
C ASP A 156 24.15 10.12 9.44
N LEU A 157 25.29 9.46 9.61
CA LEU A 157 25.79 9.03 10.92
C LEU A 157 26.24 10.20 11.82
N ALA A 158 26.32 11.42 11.27
CA ALA A 158 26.57 12.62 12.06
C ALA A 158 25.32 13.20 12.75
N TYR A 159 24.15 12.57 12.54
CA TYR A 159 22.85 13.05 13.01
C TYR A 159 22.03 11.94 13.68
N ASP A 160 20.91 12.34 14.26
CA ASP A 160 20.14 11.50 15.19
C ASP A 160 19.10 10.60 14.50
N GLY A 161 19.22 10.39 13.19
CA GLY A 161 18.33 9.56 12.39
C GLY A 161 17.82 10.20 11.10
N ALA A 162 16.86 9.53 10.48
CA ALA A 162 16.27 9.91 9.19
C ALA A 162 14.80 9.50 9.10
N PHE A 163 14.08 10.01 8.10
CA PHE A 163 12.74 9.53 7.79
C PHE A 163 12.40 9.65 6.30
N TYR A 164 11.43 8.84 5.89
CA TYR A 164 10.78 8.89 4.60
C TYR A 164 9.27 8.76 4.78
N HIS A 165 8.52 9.78 4.36
CA HIS A 165 7.06 9.76 4.33
C HIS A 165 6.58 9.78 2.89
N PHE A 166 5.65 8.91 2.54
CA PHE A 166 5.05 8.81 1.22
C PHE A 166 3.53 8.70 1.32
N ASN A 167 2.86 9.55 0.56
CA ASN A 167 1.42 9.56 0.45
C ASN A 167 1.05 9.35 -1.01
N ASN A 168 0.06 8.49 -1.29
CA ASN A 168 -0.52 8.42 -2.62
C ASN A 168 -2.03 8.24 -2.60
N THR A 169 -2.65 8.69 -3.68
CA THR A 169 -4.08 8.59 -3.92
C THR A 169 -4.31 8.11 -5.34
N GLY A 170 -5.21 7.15 -5.50
CA GLY A 170 -5.65 6.67 -6.79
C GLY A 170 -7.16 6.69 -6.85
N ASN A 171 -7.70 7.09 -8.01
CA ASN A 171 -9.11 6.98 -8.30
C ASN A 171 -9.30 6.53 -9.73
N GLU A 172 -10.08 5.48 -9.94
CA GLU A 172 -10.50 5.03 -11.26
C GLU A 172 -12.02 4.95 -11.30
N ASN A 173 -12.61 5.68 -12.25
CA ASN A 173 -14.03 5.64 -12.53
C ASN A 173 -14.25 4.98 -13.89
N ASN A 174 -15.13 4.00 -13.95
CA ASN A 174 -15.42 3.27 -15.18
C ASN A 174 -16.93 3.21 -15.39
N THR A 175 -17.40 3.74 -16.52
CA THR A 175 -18.83 3.77 -16.88
C THR A 175 -19.04 3.13 -18.24
N SER A 176 -20.00 2.21 -18.32
CA SER A 176 -20.39 1.53 -19.55
C SER A 176 -21.88 1.62 -19.81
N LEU A 177 -22.23 1.72 -21.09
CA LEU A 177 -23.58 1.57 -21.61
C LEU A 177 -23.58 0.39 -22.57
N LEU A 178 -24.50 -0.55 -22.38
CA LEU A 178 -24.62 -1.76 -23.17
C LEU A 178 -26.07 -2.01 -23.57
N PHE A 179 -26.31 -2.10 -24.86
CA PHE A 179 -27.54 -2.63 -25.43
C PHE A 179 -27.35 -4.10 -25.76
N THR A 180 -28.32 -4.93 -25.38
CA THR A 180 -28.34 -6.37 -25.67
C THR A 180 -29.67 -6.72 -26.31
N ALA A 181 -29.61 -7.19 -27.55
CA ALA A 181 -30.74 -7.69 -28.30
C ALA A 181 -30.68 -9.22 -28.38
N ASP A 182 -31.79 -9.88 -28.06
CA ASP A 182 -31.98 -11.32 -28.21
C ASP A 182 -33.42 -11.59 -28.69
N LYS A 183 -33.58 -11.86 -29.98
CA LYS A 183 -34.90 -11.99 -30.62
C LYS A 183 -34.99 -13.27 -31.45
N ARG A 184 -36.00 -14.09 -31.15
CA ARG A 184 -36.43 -15.18 -32.03
C ARG A 184 -37.19 -14.61 -33.24
N ALA A 185 -36.54 -14.55 -34.40
CA ALA A 185 -37.12 -14.02 -35.63
C ALA A 185 -38.05 -15.02 -36.32
N LYS A 186 -37.72 -16.32 -36.26
CA LYS A 186 -38.54 -17.46 -36.71
C LYS A 186 -38.36 -18.64 -35.75
N SER A 187 -39.18 -19.69 -35.86
CA SER A 187 -39.03 -20.91 -35.04
C SER A 187 -37.62 -21.53 -35.11
N TRP A 188 -36.95 -21.38 -36.26
CA TRP A 188 -35.61 -21.89 -36.53
C TRP A 188 -34.49 -20.83 -36.46
N LEU A 189 -34.82 -19.54 -36.24
CA LEU A 189 -33.84 -18.44 -36.31
C LEU A 189 -33.89 -17.55 -35.06
N GLN A 190 -32.80 -17.56 -34.29
CA GLN A 190 -32.53 -16.68 -33.17
C GLN A 190 -31.48 -15.65 -33.58
N LEU A 191 -31.72 -14.37 -33.32
CA LEU A 191 -30.79 -13.27 -33.57
C LEU A 191 -30.38 -12.65 -32.24
N SER A 192 -29.09 -12.68 -31.93
CA SER A 192 -28.51 -12.07 -30.74
C SER A 192 -27.42 -11.09 -31.12
N GLY A 193 -27.34 -9.96 -30.43
CA GLY A 193 -26.29 -8.97 -30.65
C GLY A 193 -26.15 -8.00 -29.49
N THR A 194 -24.96 -7.42 -29.35
CA THR A 194 -24.67 -6.41 -28.35
C THR A 194 -24.00 -5.20 -28.98
N LEU A 195 -24.35 -4.01 -28.51
CA LEU A 195 -23.72 -2.76 -28.89
C LEU A 195 -23.49 -1.95 -27.61
N GLY A 196 -22.30 -1.39 -27.43
CA GLY A 196 -22.01 -0.62 -26.23
C GLY A 196 -20.88 0.37 -26.39
N ALA A 197 -20.74 1.20 -25.36
CA ALA A 197 -19.67 2.17 -25.22
C ALA A 197 -19.14 2.13 -23.78
N ASN A 198 -17.86 2.47 -23.62
CA ASN A 198 -17.20 2.53 -22.33
C ASN A 198 -16.42 3.84 -22.22
N ARG A 199 -16.36 4.38 -21.00
CA ARG A 199 -15.50 5.49 -20.64
C ARG A 199 -14.85 5.19 -19.30
N ARG A 200 -13.52 5.23 -19.28
CA ARG A 200 -12.69 5.12 -18.08
C ARG A 200 -11.96 6.44 -17.84
N TYR A 201 -11.98 6.88 -16.60
CA TYR A 201 -11.27 8.08 -16.14
C TYR A 201 -10.47 7.72 -14.89
N ALA A 202 -9.16 7.84 -14.95
CA ALA A 202 -8.25 7.51 -13.86
C ALA A 202 -7.41 8.73 -13.47
N THR A 203 -7.27 8.95 -12.17
CA THR A 203 -6.35 9.94 -11.59
C THR A 203 -5.44 9.26 -10.60
N TYR A 204 -4.17 9.69 -10.60
CA TYR A 204 -3.20 9.28 -9.61
C TYR A 204 -2.47 10.52 -9.09
N GLY A 205 -2.16 10.54 -7.80
CA GLY A 205 -1.35 11.57 -7.19
C GLY A 205 -0.48 10.97 -6.10
N SER A 206 0.74 11.46 -5.96
CA SER A 206 1.62 11.08 -4.87
C SER A 206 2.48 12.24 -4.41
N SER A 207 2.82 12.25 -3.13
CA SER A 207 3.81 13.14 -2.54
C SER A 207 4.75 12.34 -1.65
N SER A 208 6.01 12.77 -1.58
CA SER A 208 6.98 12.21 -0.65
C SER A 208 7.75 13.33 0.02
N ALA A 209 8.10 13.14 1.28
CA ALA A 209 9.00 14.02 2.01
C ALA A 209 10.01 13.17 2.78
N GLN A 210 11.29 13.48 2.65
CA GLN A 210 12.36 12.70 3.28
C GLN A 210 13.53 13.56 3.71
N THR A 211 14.27 13.09 4.69
CA THR A 211 15.56 13.63 5.09
C THR A 211 16.43 12.50 5.61
N ASP A 212 17.74 12.60 5.38
CA ASP A 212 18.76 11.71 5.93
C ASP A 212 19.28 12.19 7.29
N ALA A 213 18.79 13.32 7.80
CA ALA A 213 19.31 13.95 9.00
C ALA A 213 18.21 14.66 9.81
N ILE A 214 17.96 14.17 11.02
CA ILE A 214 17.10 14.83 12.00
C ILE A 214 17.92 15.41 13.16
N SER A 215 17.41 16.48 13.79
CA SER A 215 18.12 17.21 14.86
C SER A 215 17.88 16.67 16.26
N ALA A 216 16.88 15.83 16.43
CA ALA A 216 16.53 15.23 17.72
C ALA A 216 16.01 13.80 17.50
N PRO A 217 16.50 12.81 18.25
CA PRO A 217 16.10 11.42 18.08
C PRO A 217 14.62 11.24 18.43
N GLY A 218 13.94 10.36 17.68
CA GLY A 218 12.55 9.99 17.93
C GLY A 218 11.49 10.99 17.43
N ILE A 219 11.89 12.13 16.85
CA ILE A 219 10.97 13.13 16.29
C ILE A 219 11.10 13.10 14.75
N TYR A 220 10.28 12.30 14.08
CA TYR A 220 10.34 12.10 12.63
C TYR A 220 9.32 13.00 11.90
N ASN A 221 9.71 14.25 11.66
CA ASN A 221 8.91 15.20 10.88
C ASN A 221 9.79 16.25 10.20
N LEU A 222 9.22 16.99 9.25
CA LEU A 222 9.93 18.00 8.47
C LEU A 222 10.50 19.15 9.31
N ALA A 223 9.84 19.50 10.42
CA ALA A 223 10.29 20.59 11.29
C ALA A 223 11.54 20.21 12.11
N ASN A 224 11.78 18.92 12.31
CA ASN A 224 12.96 18.37 12.99
C ASN A 224 14.08 17.98 12.01
N SER A 225 13.96 18.33 10.73
CA SER A 225 15.00 18.05 9.74
C SER A 225 16.22 18.96 9.97
N ALA A 226 17.39 18.35 10.19
CA ALA A 226 18.65 19.07 10.38
C ALA A 226 19.24 19.60 9.07
N LYS A 227 18.88 18.96 7.95
CA LYS A 227 19.20 19.40 6.58
C LYS A 227 17.92 19.78 5.83
N SER A 228 18.07 20.44 4.68
CA SER A 228 16.94 20.70 3.79
C SER A 228 16.32 19.36 3.34
N PRO A 229 15.04 19.10 3.65
CA PRO A 229 14.40 17.86 3.24
C PRO A 229 14.18 17.83 1.72
N THR A 230 14.18 16.62 1.16
CA THR A 230 13.78 16.40 -0.23
C THR A 230 12.28 16.15 -0.29
N VAL A 231 11.58 16.92 -1.12
CA VAL A 231 10.13 16.83 -1.31
C VAL A 231 9.84 16.61 -2.79
N ASN A 232 9.00 15.62 -3.10
CA ASN A 232 8.55 15.33 -4.45
C ASN A 232 7.03 15.31 -4.51
N GLU A 233 6.47 15.75 -5.63
CA GLU A 233 5.04 15.65 -5.93
C GLU A 233 4.84 15.17 -7.37
N TYR A 234 3.82 14.35 -7.58
CA TYR A 234 3.46 13.82 -8.89
C TYR A 234 1.94 13.74 -9.03
N SER A 235 1.43 14.04 -10.23
CA SER A 235 0.02 13.86 -10.57
C SER A 235 -0.14 13.41 -12.02
N GLU A 236 -1.09 12.50 -12.24
CA GLU A 236 -1.45 11.97 -13.56
C GLU A 236 -2.97 11.91 -13.72
N ARG A 237 -3.44 12.15 -14.95
CA ARG A 237 -4.83 11.96 -15.36
C ARG A 237 -4.88 11.23 -16.69
N ARG A 238 -5.70 10.18 -16.78
CA ARG A 238 -5.88 9.38 -17.99
C ARG A 238 -7.37 9.19 -18.29
N GLN A 239 -7.74 9.33 -19.57
CA GLN A 239 -9.08 9.07 -20.06
C GLN A 239 -9.02 8.13 -21.27
N THR A 240 -9.89 7.13 -21.31
CA THR A 240 -10.08 6.21 -22.45
C THR A 240 -11.55 5.95 -22.69
#